data_AF-A0A7W0U0G7-F1
#
_entry.id   AF-A0A7W0U0G7-F1
#
_cell.length_a   1.000
_cell.length_b   1.000
_cell.length_c   1.000
_cell.angle_alpha   90.00
_cell.angle_beta   90.00
_cell.angle_gamma   90.00
#
_symmetry.space_group_name_H-M   'P 1'
#
loop_
_entity.id
_entity.type
_entity.pdbx_description
1 polymer ?
#
loop_
_entity_poly.entity_id
_entity_poly.type
_entity_poly.pdbx_seq_one_letter_code
_entity_poly.pdbx_strand_id
1 'polypeptide(L)'
;MVDTGTPMVDAENTAADAVLIELDERRRASLGRLGRHNRYLAREEPDGTLIFEPAVVISELEARFLANRELVARIEDDRGHPERLRPRRRRSPRVVNDPTD
;
A
#
# COMPACT_ATOMS: atom_id res chain seq x y z
N MET A 1 19.80 9.94 -53.53
CA MET A 1 20.73 10.70 -52.67
C MET A 1 19.85 11.70 -51.94
N VAL A 2 19.50 11.62 -50.66
CA VAL A 2 19.89 10.88 -49.44
C VAL A 2 18.61 10.91 -48.58
N ASP A 3 18.09 9.79 -48.14
CA ASP A 3 18.35 9.11 -46.86
C ASP A 3 17.29 9.43 -45.79
N THR A 4 16.85 8.34 -45.18
CA THR A 4 15.78 8.08 -44.22
C THR A 4 16.01 8.69 -42.85
N GLY A 5 14.92 9.10 -42.18
CA GLY A 5 14.92 9.55 -40.79
C GLY A 5 13.67 9.09 -40.05
N THR A 6 13.51 7.77 -39.93
CA THR A 6 12.63 7.11 -38.93
C THR A 6 13.05 7.56 -37.52
N PRO A 7 12.09 7.78 -36.59
CA PRO A 7 12.32 8.60 -35.41
C PRO A 7 13.28 7.99 -34.39
N MET A 8 14.16 8.86 -33.88
CA MET A 8 14.80 8.71 -32.58
C MET A 8 13.74 8.73 -31.48
N VAL A 9 13.41 7.55 -30.97
CA VAL A 9 13.21 7.39 -29.54
C VAL A 9 14.16 6.28 -29.13
N ASP A 10 15.40 6.70 -28.84
CA ASP A 10 16.34 5.87 -28.12
C ASP A 10 15.66 5.51 -26.80
N ALA A 11 15.15 4.29 -26.74
CA ALA A 11 14.88 3.62 -25.49
C ALA A 11 16.23 3.54 -24.79
N GLU A 12 16.50 4.50 -23.90
CA GLU A 12 17.48 4.38 -22.84
C GLU A 12 17.10 3.14 -22.04
N ASN A 13 17.55 1.99 -22.53
CA ASN A 13 17.64 0.76 -21.78
C ASN A 13 18.70 1.02 -20.72
N THR A 14 18.29 1.71 -19.65
CA THR A 14 18.99 1.69 -18.39
C THR A 14 19.06 0.21 -18.04
N ALA A 15 20.22 -0.41 -18.27
CA ALA A 15 20.45 -1.81 -17.94
C ALA A 15 20.35 -1.94 -16.42
N ALA A 16 19.11 -2.02 -15.94
CA ALA A 16 18.79 -2.43 -14.60
C ALA A 16 19.29 -3.87 -14.47
N ASP A 17 19.93 -4.19 -13.34
CA ASP A 17 20.39 -5.55 -13.02
C ASP A 17 19.27 -6.56 -13.28
N ALA A 18 19.30 -7.20 -14.45
CA ALA A 18 18.31 -8.18 -14.86
C ALA A 18 18.63 -9.49 -14.14
N VAL A 19 17.68 -9.96 -13.34
CA VAL A 19 17.80 -11.23 -12.62
C VAL A 19 16.88 -12.25 -13.29
N LEU A 20 17.44 -13.40 -13.70
CA LEU A 20 16.65 -14.53 -14.15
C LEU A 20 15.86 -15.11 -12.96
N ILE A 21 14.55 -15.22 -13.11
CA ILE A 21 13.66 -15.84 -12.13
C ILE A 21 12.96 -17.01 -12.81
N GLU A 22 13.07 -18.20 -12.21
CA GLU A 22 12.36 -19.40 -12.64
C GLU A 22 11.11 -19.61 -11.80
N LEU A 23 10.07 -20.18 -12.43
CA LEU A 23 8.85 -20.57 -11.75
C LEU A 23 9.00 -21.98 -11.18
N ASP A 24 8.42 -22.19 -10.00
CA ASP A 24 8.27 -23.55 -9.46
C ASP A 24 7.14 -24.32 -10.18
N GLU A 25 6.97 -25.60 -9.83
CA GLU A 25 5.93 -26.49 -10.38
C GLU A 25 4.51 -25.95 -10.18
N ARG A 26 4.31 -25.01 -9.26
CA ARG A 26 3.03 -24.36 -8.95
C ARG A 26 2.91 -22.97 -9.57
N ARG A 27 3.81 -22.63 -10.50
CA ARG A 27 3.90 -21.32 -11.18
C ARG A 27 4.15 -20.14 -10.23
N ARG A 28 4.86 -20.36 -9.13
CA ARG A 28 5.24 -19.30 -8.19
C ARG A 28 6.64 -18.78 -8.52
N ALA A 29 6.80 -17.46 -8.50
CA ALA A 29 8.07 -16.78 -8.65
C ALA A 29 8.57 -16.26 -7.29
N SER A 30 9.85 -16.45 -6.99
CA SER A 30 10.50 -15.80 -5.86
C SER A 30 11.19 -14.52 -6.32
N LEU A 31 10.77 -13.36 -5.81
CA LEU A 31 11.40 -12.08 -6.14
C LEU A 31 12.73 -11.87 -5.40
N GLY A 32 13.09 -12.70 -4.42
CA GLY A 32 14.36 -12.59 -3.69
C GLY A 32 14.66 -11.16 -3.21
N ARG A 33 15.83 -10.63 -3.60
CA ARG A 33 16.26 -9.24 -3.27
C ARG A 33 15.67 -8.17 -4.20
N LEU A 34 15.02 -8.56 -5.30
CA LEU A 34 14.34 -7.65 -6.21
C LEU A 34 13.05 -7.11 -5.56
N GLY A 35 12.36 -7.95 -4.78
CA GLY A 35 11.19 -7.56 -4.00
C GLY A 35 11.54 -6.60 -2.86
N ARG A 36 10.99 -5.38 -2.90
CA ARG A 36 11.12 -4.36 -1.86
C ARG A 36 9.85 -4.18 -1.02
N HIS A 37 8.73 -4.70 -1.52
CA HIS A 37 7.41 -4.63 -0.88
C HIS A 37 6.84 -6.02 -0.67
N ASN A 38 5.84 -6.12 0.21
CA ASN A 38 5.18 -7.40 0.51
C ASN A 38 3.99 -7.70 -0.41
N ARG A 39 3.51 -6.70 -1.16
CA ARG A 39 2.34 -6.80 -2.02
C ARG A 39 2.57 -6.03 -3.30
N TYR A 40 2.18 -6.65 -4.40
CA TYR A 40 2.23 -6.08 -5.73
C TYR A 40 0.91 -6.33 -6.44
N LEU A 41 0.47 -5.37 -7.25
CA LEU A 41 -0.49 -5.60 -8.32
C LEU A 41 0.29 -6.14 -9.51
N ALA A 42 -0.17 -7.26 -10.06
CA ALA A 42 0.38 -7.82 -11.29
C ALA A 42 -0.60 -7.55 -12.43
N ARG A 43 -0.09 -7.07 -13.57
CA ARG A 43 -0.82 -7.06 -14.83
C ARG A 43 0.03 -7.68 -15.93
N GLU A 44 -0.66 -8.23 -16.92
CA GLU A 44 -0.06 -8.75 -18.14
C GLU A 44 -0.34 -7.75 -19.27
N GLU A 45 0.72 -7.31 -19.93
CA GLU A 45 0.65 -6.51 -21.14
C GLU A 45 0.36 -7.42 -22.37
N PRO A 46 -0.09 -6.88 -23.51
CA PRO A 46 -0.46 -7.68 -24.68
C PRO A 46 0.66 -8.57 -25.26
N ASP A 47 1.92 -8.24 -24.98
CA ASP A 47 3.10 -8.99 -25.40
C ASP A 47 3.48 -10.13 -24.44
N GLY A 48 2.70 -10.31 -23.36
CA GLY A 48 2.96 -11.30 -22.31
C GLY A 48 3.90 -10.80 -21.21
N THR A 49 4.33 -9.53 -21.25
CA THR A 49 5.16 -8.95 -20.19
C THR A 49 4.34 -8.80 -18.92
N LEU A 50 4.86 -9.34 -17.81
CA LEU A 50 4.28 -9.15 -16.48
C LEU A 50 4.88 -7.92 -15.79
N ILE A 51 4.03 -6.95 -15.46
CA ILE A 51 4.40 -5.76 -14.69
C ILE A 51 3.90 -5.92 -13.26
N PHE A 52 4.81 -5.74 -12.30
CA PHE A 52 4.53 -5.79 -10.87
C PHE A 52 4.67 -4.41 -10.24
N GLU A 53 3.57 -3.83 -9.77
CA GLU A 53 3.55 -2.51 -9.13
C GLU A 53 3.31 -2.64 -7.63
N PRO A 54 4.08 -1.98 -6.76
CA PRO A 54 3.83 -2.00 -5.31
C PRO A 54 2.39 -1.64 -4.96
N ALA A 55 1.75 -2.45 -4.12
CA ALA A 55 0.34 -2.28 -3.78
C ALA A 55 0.16 -1.96 -2.29
N VAL A 56 -0.43 -0.82 -2.00
CA VAL A 56 -0.94 -0.50 -0.67
C VAL A 56 -2.39 -0.95 -0.60
N VAL A 57 -2.64 -2.07 0.08
CA VAL A 57 -4.00 -2.56 0.32
C VAL A 57 -4.46 -2.03 1.67
N ILE A 58 -5.40 -1.09 1.64
CA ILE A 58 -6.09 -0.60 2.84
C ILE A 58 -7.24 -1.54 3.22
N SER A 59 -7.55 -1.63 4.51
CA SER A 59 -8.69 -2.44 4.96
C SER A 59 -10.01 -1.83 4.49
N GLU A 60 -11.09 -2.63 4.42
CA GLU A 60 -12.42 -2.10 4.08
C GLU A 60 -12.86 -1.00 5.06
N LEU A 61 -12.58 -1.17 6.35
CA LEU A 61 -12.92 -0.19 7.38
C LEU A 61 -12.15 1.12 7.17
N GLU A 62 -10.86 1.03 6.82
CA GLU A 62 -10.04 2.19 6.48
C GLU A 62 -10.52 2.87 5.20
N ALA A 63 -10.91 2.12 4.17
CA ALA A 63 -11.51 2.68 2.96
C ALA A 63 -12.82 3.44 3.26
N ARG A 64 -13.70 2.85 4.08
CA ARG A 64 -14.95 3.49 4.53
C ARG A 64 -14.67 4.75 5.37
N PHE A 65 -13.67 4.70 6.23
CA PHE A 65 -13.22 5.85 7.02
C PHE A 65 -12.74 6.98 6.11
N LEU A 66 -11.85 6.69 5.16
CA LEU A 66 -11.30 7.67 4.22
C LEU A 66 -12.37 8.23 3.25
N ALA A 67 -13.39 7.44 2.91
CA ALA A 67 -14.52 7.90 2.11
C ALA A 67 -15.39 8.93 2.84
N ASN A 68 -15.44 8.91 4.18
CA ASN A 68 -16.18 9.88 4.97
C ASN A 68 -15.38 11.17 5.18
N ARG A 69 -15.39 12.03 4.15
CA ARG A 69 -14.63 13.31 4.14
C ARG A 69 -14.94 14.22 5.33
N GLU A 70 -16.20 14.26 5.78
CA GLU A 70 -16.61 15.08 6.92
C GLU A 70 -16.00 14.59 8.24
N LEU A 71 -16.01 13.27 8.46
CA LEU A 71 -15.38 12.68 9.64
C LEU A 71 -13.87 12.89 9.64
N VAL A 72 -13.21 12.70 8.49
CA VAL A 72 -11.77 12.94 8.34
C VAL A 72 -11.44 14.40 8.64
N ALA A 73 -12.19 15.35 8.08
CA ALA A 73 -11.98 16.79 8.31
C ALA A 73 -12.12 17.17 9.79
N ARG A 74 -13.13 16.62 10.49
CA ARG A 74 -13.29 16.85 11.93
C ARG A 74 -12.12 16.31 12.75
N ILE A 75 -11.61 15.13 12.41
CA ILE A 75 -10.47 14.54 13.12
C ILE A 75 -9.21 15.38 12.93
N GLU A 76 -8.96 15.87 11.72
CA GLU A 76 -7.81 16.74 11.45
C GLU A 76 -7.95 18.10 12.14
N ASP A 77 -9.15 18.69 12.18
CA ASP A 77 -9.44 19.90 12.96
C ASP A 77 -9.21 19.69 14.46
N ASP A 78 -9.75 18.62 15.03
CA ASP A 78 -9.57 18.27 16.45
C ASP A 78 -8.08 18.01 16.79
N ARG A 79 -7.30 17.45 15.86
CA ARG A 79 -5.84 17.26 16.01
C ARG A 79 -5.09 18.59 16.03
N GLY A 80 -5.52 19.57 15.23
CA GLY A 80 -4.97 20.92 15.21
C GLY A 80 -5.33 21.76 16.43
N HIS A 81 -6.37 21.36 17.17
CA HIS A 81 -6.92 22.08 18.32
C HIS A 81 -6.91 21.25 19.62
N PRO A 82 -5.73 20.87 20.14
CA PRO A 82 -5.63 20.02 21.33
C PRO A 82 -6.24 20.66 22.60
N GLU A 83 -6.41 21.98 22.64
CA GLU A 83 -7.12 22.68 23.71
C GLU A 83 -8.61 22.28 23.84
N ARG A 84 -9.20 21.71 22.79
CA ARG A 84 -10.58 21.22 22.78
C ARG A 84 -10.73 19.82 23.37
N LEU A 85 -9.62 19.17 23.73
CA LEU A 85 -9.63 17.83 24.29
C LEU A 85 -10.45 17.78 25.59
N ARG A 86 -11.42 16.86 25.63
CA ARG A 86 -12.19 16.62 26.85
C ARG A 86 -11.34 15.83 27.86
N PRO A 87 -11.37 16.21 29.16
CA PRO A 87 -10.71 15.44 30.21
C PRO A 87 -11.19 14.00 30.21
N ARG A 88 -10.26 13.05 30.12
CA ARG A 88 -10.59 11.62 30.22
C ARG A 88 -11.17 11.36 31.61
N ARG A 89 -12.48 11.03 31.68
CA ARG A 89 -13.08 10.55 32.93
C ARG A 89 -12.35 9.28 33.34
N ARG A 90 -11.62 9.33 34.45
CA ARG A 90 -11.05 8.13 35.09
C ARG A 90 -12.23 7.22 35.39
N ARG A 91 -12.27 6.03 34.76
CA ARG A 91 -13.25 5.01 35.13
C ARG A 91 -13.01 4.68 36.61
N SER A 92 -14.04 4.83 37.42
CA SER A 92 -14.03 4.37 38.80
C SER A 92 -13.65 2.89 38.82
N PRO A 93 -12.81 2.44 39.77
CA PRO A 93 -12.50 1.02 39.91
C PRO A 93 -13.80 0.22 39.98
N ARG A 94 -13.86 -0.87 39.21
CA ARG A 94 -14.96 -1.83 39.30
C ARG A 94 -14.91 -2.41 40.72
N VAL A 95 -15.90 -2.06 41.55
CA VAL A 95 -16.09 -2.72 42.85
C VAL A 95 -16.42 -4.17 42.53
N VAL A 96 -15.47 -5.06 42.79
CA VAL A 96 -15.71 -6.51 42.76
C VAL A 96 -16.38 -6.82 44.08
N ASN A 97 -17.69 -7.06 44.06
CA ASN A 97 -18.37 -7.63 45.21
C ASN A 97 -18.00 -9.12 45.24
N ASP A 98 -17.20 -9.51 46.23
CA ASP A 98 -16.86 -10.89 46.53
C ASP A 98 -18.01 -11.51 47.35
N PRO A 99 -18.68 -12.58 46.90
CA PRO A 99 -19.72 -13.23 47.68
C PRO A 99 -19.04 -14.29 48.57
N THR A 100 -18.72 -13.91 49.80
CA THR A 100 -18.46 -14.89 50.86
C THR A 100 -19.55 -14.76 51.91
N ASP A 101 -20.56 -15.62 51.77
CA ASP A 101 -21.35 -16.21 52.86
C ASP A 101 -21.86 -17.58 52.38
#